data_AF-A0AB37SKM5-F1
#
_entry.id   AF-A0AB37SKM5-F1
#
_cell.length_a   1.000
_cell.length_b   1.000
_cell.length_c   1.000
_cell.angle_alpha   90.00
_cell.angle_beta   90.00
_cell.angle_gamma   90.00
#
_symmetry.space_group_name_H-M   'P 1'
#
loop_
_entity.id
_entity.type
_entity.pdbx_description
1 polymer ?
#
loop_
_entity_poly.entity_id
_entity_poly.type
_entity_poly.pdbx_seq_one_letter_code
_entity_poly.pdbx_strand_id
1 'polypeptide(L)'
;MAGLFVILQLLRFQLVIRLVVGAISATMLYGILREWIPMLRPFRTWLIRRTVRVMRKLRPIAKLPPDVTVAYGLVAMMLLLSGILWIGLDMPRIGRFSIPVFLLLAYAAARHIYHVLSLVARWTWSKVLGKGAYLAVASIALWLAHSDAERLVLTLTHETADHFSSFTGLSASVFFALRLVQAAGLMLVAFFVFQLVFLVGSMIIQHAANQVRIFSTHGAERMTVTWRRLRFGLKKTEPDGRKRLRQVIAMLAPCGMVFWAIALLMGPTYLIGSIETRTLFSHVLVRTTYSAASACRGDSRAGLFARIGDDSVSEAVKDGYGYVFRTVSCKAK
;
A
#
# COMPACT_ATOMS: atom_id res chain seq x y z
N MET A 1 33.62 5.15 -58.96
CA MET A 1 33.10 6.54 -58.90
C MET A 1 31.59 6.64 -59.21
N ALA A 2 31.08 6.02 -60.28
CA ALA A 2 29.65 6.13 -60.64
C ALA A 2 28.66 5.57 -59.59
N GLY A 3 28.95 4.43 -58.95
CA GLY A 3 28.08 3.84 -57.93
C GLY A 3 27.91 4.69 -56.66
N LEU A 4 28.92 5.49 -56.30
CA LEU A 4 28.89 6.37 -55.13
C LEU A 4 27.99 7.60 -55.37
N PHE A 5 27.90 8.05 -56.62
CA PHE A 5 27.02 9.15 -57.05
C PHE A 5 25.53 8.75 -57.03
N VAL A 6 25.22 7.50 -57.42
CA VAL A 6 23.86 6.96 -57.40
C VAL A 6 23.37 6.73 -55.96
N ILE A 7 24.23 6.22 -55.07
CA ILE A 7 23.92 6.05 -53.65
C ILE A 7 23.70 7.40 -52.96
N LEU A 8 24.50 8.43 -53.29
CA LEU A 8 24.32 9.78 -52.75
C LEU A 8 22.99 10.42 -53.20
N GLN A 9 22.59 10.22 -54.46
CA GLN A 9 21.31 10.71 -54.97
C GLN A 9 20.11 9.98 -54.34
N LEU A 10 20.19 8.66 -54.17
CA LEU A 10 19.16 7.86 -53.49
C LEU A 10 19.00 8.24 -52.01
N LEU A 11 20.12 8.48 -51.30
CA LEU A 11 20.10 8.97 -49.92
C LEU A 11 19.47 10.36 -49.82
N ARG A 12 19.79 11.26 -50.75
CA ARG A 12 19.21 12.61 -50.80
C ARG A 12 17.71 12.58 -51.08
N PHE A 13 17.26 11.69 -51.96
CA PHE A 13 15.83 11.48 -52.25
C PHE A 13 15.06 10.92 -51.05
N GLN A 14 15.62 9.93 -50.34
CA GLN A 14 15.05 9.38 -49.11
C GLN A 14 14.95 10.45 -48.00
N LEU A 15 15.98 11.28 -47.85
CA LEU A 15 16.00 12.34 -46.83
C LEU A 15 14.97 13.43 -47.14
N VAL A 16 14.83 13.81 -48.40
CA VAL A 16 13.80 14.75 -48.86
C VAL A 16 12.40 14.19 -48.66
N ILE A 17 12.15 12.91 -49.01
CA ILE A 17 10.85 12.27 -48.78
C ILE A 17 10.53 12.23 -47.28
N ARG A 18 11.49 11.88 -46.41
CA ARG A 18 11.29 11.87 -44.95
C ARG A 18 11.01 13.26 -44.38
N LEU A 19 11.67 14.30 -44.90
CA LEU A 19 11.41 15.68 -44.50
C LEU A 19 10.03 16.18 -44.97
N VAL A 20 9.61 15.84 -46.18
CA VAL A 20 8.30 16.21 -46.71
C VAL A 20 7.18 15.48 -45.97
N VAL A 21 7.31 14.17 -45.73
CA VAL A 21 6.35 13.40 -44.92
C VAL A 21 6.34 13.89 -43.47
N GLY A 22 7.50 14.23 -42.91
CA GLY A 22 7.63 14.86 -41.60
C GLY A 22 6.93 16.23 -41.52
N ALA A 23 7.06 17.06 -42.56
CA ALA A 23 6.40 18.35 -42.64
C ALA A 23 4.88 18.22 -42.78
N ILE A 24 4.40 17.30 -43.62
CA ILE A 24 2.96 17.03 -43.80
C ILE A 24 2.34 16.44 -42.52
N SER A 25 3.02 15.51 -41.87
CA SER A 25 2.55 14.96 -40.60
C SER A 25 2.56 16.00 -39.48
N ALA A 26 3.57 16.88 -39.42
CA ALA A 26 3.62 17.98 -38.45
C ALA A 26 2.50 19.02 -38.69
N THR A 27 2.16 19.34 -39.94
CA THR A 27 1.06 20.27 -40.25
C THR A 27 -0.31 19.65 -39.96
N MET A 28 -0.52 18.37 -40.25
CA MET A 28 -1.72 17.65 -39.84
C MET A 28 -1.84 17.54 -38.31
N LEU A 29 -0.74 17.21 -37.63
CA LEU A 29 -0.71 17.16 -36.17
C LEU A 29 -1.00 18.54 -35.56
N TYR A 30 -0.48 19.62 -36.16
CA TYR A 30 -0.77 20.99 -35.75
C TYR A 30 -2.25 21.37 -35.97
N GLY A 31 -2.85 20.98 -37.10
CA GLY A 31 -4.28 21.17 -37.37
C GLY A 31 -5.16 20.48 -36.32
N ILE A 32 -4.87 19.20 -36.04
CA ILE A 32 -5.58 18.41 -35.01
C ILE A 32 -5.37 19.05 -33.62
N LEU A 33 -4.14 19.44 -33.27
CA LEU A 33 -3.87 20.13 -31.99
C LEU A 33 -4.64 21.44 -31.88
N ARG A 34 -4.73 22.21 -32.97
CA ARG A 34 -5.45 23.50 -33.00
C ARG A 34 -6.95 23.31 -32.77
N GLU A 35 -7.55 22.25 -33.31
CA GLU A 35 -8.94 21.88 -33.07
C GLU A 35 -9.17 21.29 -31.67
N TRP A 36 -8.17 20.62 -31.10
CA TRP A 36 -8.22 20.09 -29.73
C TRP A 36 -8.08 21.15 -28.64
N ILE A 37 -7.30 22.22 -28.85
CA ILE A 37 -7.11 23.32 -27.88
C ILE A 37 -8.44 23.90 -27.33
N PRO A 38 -9.46 24.22 -28.16
CA PRO A 38 -10.74 24.70 -27.65
C PRO A 38 -11.54 23.62 -26.90
N MET A 39 -11.43 22.33 -27.25
CA MET A 39 -12.05 21.22 -26.49
C MET A 39 -11.33 20.91 -25.17
N LEU A 40 -10.03 21.17 -25.10
CA LEU A 40 -9.24 21.01 -23.87
C LEU A 40 -9.65 22.01 -22.79
N ARG A 41 -10.19 23.19 -23.13
CA ARG A 41 -10.66 24.17 -22.13
C ARG A 41 -11.84 23.66 -21.29
N PRO A 42 -12.97 23.22 -21.87
CA PRO A 42 -14.09 22.67 -21.11
C PRO A 42 -13.68 21.39 -20.39
N PHE A 43 -12.91 20.51 -21.04
CA PHE A 43 -12.38 19.30 -20.40
C PHE A 43 -11.52 19.63 -19.19
N ARG A 44 -10.56 20.57 -19.30
CA ARG A 44 -9.74 21.07 -18.19
C ARG A 44 -10.59 21.64 -17.07
N THR A 45 -11.59 22.47 -17.38
CA THR A 45 -12.48 23.01 -16.34
C THR A 45 -13.34 21.94 -15.68
N TRP A 46 -13.81 20.95 -16.44
CA TRP A 46 -14.55 19.81 -15.90
C TRP A 46 -13.66 18.97 -14.98
N LEU A 47 -12.43 18.68 -15.40
CA LEU A 47 -11.43 17.94 -14.65
C LEU A 47 -11.06 18.68 -13.36
N ILE A 48 -10.80 19.99 -13.42
CA ILE A 48 -10.55 20.85 -12.26
C ILE A 48 -11.76 20.86 -11.31
N ARG A 49 -12.99 20.99 -11.82
CA ARG A 49 -14.20 20.95 -10.97
C ARG A 49 -14.36 19.58 -10.31
N ARG A 50 -14.08 18.49 -11.03
CA ARG A 50 -14.15 17.11 -10.52
C ARG A 50 -13.09 16.89 -9.45
N THR A 51 -11.83 17.25 -9.70
CA THR A 51 -10.74 17.13 -8.72
C THR A 51 -10.98 17.99 -7.49
N VAL A 52 -11.47 19.23 -7.64
CA VAL A 52 -11.85 20.08 -6.50
C VAL A 52 -12.97 19.44 -5.67
N ARG A 53 -14.00 18.84 -6.29
CA ARG A 53 -15.06 18.14 -5.55
C ARG A 53 -14.55 16.92 -4.80
N VAL A 54 -13.70 16.12 -5.44
CA VAL A 54 -13.07 14.94 -4.83
C VAL A 54 -12.16 15.37 -3.67
N MET A 55 -11.34 16.39 -3.88
CA MET A 55 -10.43 16.95 -2.87
C MET A 55 -11.17 17.59 -1.69
N ARG A 56 -12.30 18.28 -1.91
CA ARG A 56 -13.15 18.76 -0.82
C ARG A 56 -13.68 17.61 0.03
N LYS A 57 -14.04 16.48 -0.60
CA LYS A 57 -14.42 15.27 0.13
C LYS A 57 -13.22 14.71 0.88
N LEU A 58 -12.03 14.61 0.29
CA LEU A 58 -10.78 14.09 0.91
C LEU A 58 -10.15 15.02 1.97
N ARG A 59 -10.55 16.28 2.03
CA ARG A 59 -10.01 17.29 2.97
C ARG A 59 -10.00 16.89 4.45
N PRO A 60 -11.01 16.19 5.01
CA PRO A 60 -10.98 15.74 6.40
C PRO A 60 -9.82 14.79 6.68
N ILE A 61 -9.41 14.00 5.69
CA ILE A 61 -8.29 13.06 5.78
C ILE A 61 -6.96 13.81 5.83
N ALA A 62 -6.87 14.96 5.14
CA ALA A 62 -5.68 15.82 5.15
C ALA A 62 -5.54 16.70 6.41
N LYS A 63 -6.57 16.78 7.26
CA LYS A 63 -6.52 17.57 8.49
C LYS A 63 -5.90 16.71 9.60
N LEU A 64 -4.63 16.96 9.90
CA LEU A 64 -3.95 16.28 11.01
C LEU A 64 -4.53 16.74 12.35
N PRO A 65 -4.74 15.83 13.31
CA PRO A 65 -5.11 16.19 14.68
C PRO A 65 -3.97 16.99 15.34
N PRO A 66 -4.29 17.88 16.29
CA PRO A 66 -3.31 18.77 16.92
C PRO A 66 -2.16 17.99 17.57
N ASP A 67 -2.46 16.89 18.25
CA ASP A 67 -1.47 16.04 18.93
C ASP A 67 -0.40 15.50 17.96
N VAL A 68 -0.83 15.07 16.77
CA VAL A 68 0.07 14.54 15.73
C VAL A 68 0.95 15.66 15.17
N THR A 69 0.41 16.88 15.02
CA THR A 69 1.22 18.03 14.58
C THR A 69 2.27 18.44 15.61
N VAL A 70 1.95 18.36 16.90
CA VAL A 70 2.91 18.62 17.98
C VAL A 70 3.99 17.55 18.00
N ALA A 71 3.61 16.27 17.91
CA ALA A 71 4.56 15.16 17.90
C ALA A 71 5.55 15.25 16.72
N TYR A 72 5.07 15.47 15.48
CA TYR A 72 5.96 15.66 14.33
C TYR A 72 6.82 16.92 14.44
N GLY A 73 6.30 18.00 15.03
CA GLY A 73 7.08 19.21 15.31
C GLY A 73 8.21 18.96 16.30
N LEU A 74 7.95 18.18 17.34
CA LEU A 74 8.92 17.82 18.37
C LEU A 74 10.00 16.88 17.80
N VAL A 75 9.62 15.89 16.97
CA VAL A 75 10.59 15.06 16.23
C VAL A 75 11.47 15.93 15.33
N ALA A 76 10.88 16.87 14.58
CA ALA A 76 11.63 17.76 13.71
C ALA A 76 12.63 18.64 14.47
N MET A 77 12.23 19.19 15.62
CA MET A 77 13.12 19.97 16.49
C MET A 77 14.25 19.09 17.05
N MET A 78 13.96 17.87 17.49
CA MET A 78 14.98 16.94 17.97
C MET A 78 15.95 16.50 16.87
N LEU A 79 15.47 16.27 15.64
CA LEU A 79 16.32 15.95 14.49
C LEU A 79 17.25 17.12 14.15
N LEU A 80 16.73 18.35 14.11
CA LEU A 80 17.54 19.55 13.88
C LEU A 80 18.57 19.75 14.99
N LEU A 81 18.16 19.62 16.25
CA LEU A 81 19.08 19.71 17.40
C LEU A 81 20.18 18.65 17.31
N SER A 82 19.83 17.40 16.97
CA SER A 82 20.79 16.31 16.81
C SER A 82 21.76 16.55 15.67
N GLY A 83 21.29 17.15 14.56
CA GLY A 83 22.15 17.53 13.43
C GLY A 83 23.11 18.67 13.78
N ILE A 84 22.64 19.67 14.52
CA ILE A 84 23.48 20.78 15.02
C ILE A 84 24.54 20.25 16.01
N LEU A 85 24.15 19.37 16.95
CA LEU A 85 25.08 18.75 17.90
C LEU A 85 26.08 17.83 17.18
N TRP A 86 25.66 17.12 16.13
CA TRP A 86 26.54 16.25 15.34
C TRP A 86 27.57 17.05 14.55
N ILE A 87 27.11 18.05 13.78
CA ILE A 87 27.96 18.84 12.88
C ILE A 87 28.78 19.86 13.68
N GLY A 88 28.22 20.44 14.73
CA GLY A 88 28.82 21.54 15.48
C GLY A 88 29.68 21.13 16.67
N LEU A 89 29.47 19.94 17.26
CA LEU A 89 30.19 19.48 18.45
C LEU A 89 30.88 18.13 18.28
N ASP A 90 30.81 17.54 17.08
CA ASP A 90 31.49 16.30 16.68
C ASP A 90 31.33 15.15 17.71
N MET A 91 30.15 15.06 18.34
CA MET A 91 29.89 14.10 19.42
C MET A 91 29.34 12.77 18.88
N PRO A 92 30.10 11.65 18.92
CA PRO A 92 29.66 10.37 18.36
C PRO A 92 28.56 9.66 19.19
N ARG A 93 28.27 10.13 20.42
CA ARG A 93 27.25 9.53 21.33
C ARG A 93 25.80 9.86 20.95
N ILE A 94 25.58 10.62 19.89
CA ILE A 94 24.25 11.01 19.38
C ILE A 94 23.39 9.81 18.95
N GLY A 95 24.00 8.64 18.72
CA GLY A 95 23.28 7.40 18.47
C GLY A 95 22.22 7.06 19.53
N ARG A 96 22.42 7.42 20.81
CA ARG A 96 21.42 7.17 21.87
C ARG A 96 20.20 8.10 21.82
N PHE A 97 20.36 9.31 21.27
CA PHE A 97 19.24 10.22 21.03
C PHE A 97 18.36 9.79 19.85
N SER A 98 18.84 8.92 18.97
CA SER A 98 18.04 8.40 17.86
C SER A 98 16.86 7.54 18.34
N ILE A 99 17.01 6.79 19.43
CA ILE A 99 15.98 5.88 19.97
C ILE A 99 14.69 6.62 20.35
N PRO A 100 14.70 7.66 21.21
CA PRO A 100 13.48 8.39 21.55
C PRO A 100 12.90 9.13 20.34
N VAL A 101 13.73 9.63 19.43
CA VAL A 101 13.28 10.28 18.19
C VAL A 101 12.53 9.30 17.28
N PHE A 102 13.05 8.08 17.12
CA PHE A 102 12.41 7.01 16.36
C PHE A 102 11.09 6.56 17.00
N LEU A 103 11.07 6.37 18.32
CA LEU A 103 9.85 5.98 19.05
C LEU A 103 8.75 7.05 18.91
N LEU A 104 9.11 8.33 19.04
CA LEU A 104 8.17 9.43 18.94
C LEU A 104 7.67 9.61 17.50
N LEU A 105 8.52 9.39 16.50
CA LEU A 105 8.14 9.35 15.08
C LEU A 105 7.21 8.17 14.78
N ALA A 106 7.50 6.98 15.30
CA ALA A 106 6.67 5.79 15.14
C ALA A 106 5.30 5.97 15.80
N TYR A 107 5.25 6.55 17.00
CA TYR A 107 4.01 6.89 17.70
C TYR A 107 3.18 7.93 16.91
N ALA A 108 3.81 9.01 16.46
CA ALA A 108 3.14 10.04 15.66
C ALA A 108 2.55 9.45 14.37
N ALA A 109 3.31 8.57 13.70
CA ALA A 109 2.87 7.87 12.50
C ALA A 109 1.73 6.89 12.79
N ALA A 110 1.81 6.10 13.85
CA ALA A 110 0.75 5.18 14.26
C ALA A 110 -0.56 5.93 14.55
N ARG A 111 -0.48 7.05 15.28
CA ARG A 111 -1.63 7.90 15.58
C ARG A 111 -2.23 8.53 14.32
N HIS A 112 -1.38 8.95 13.38
CA HIS A 112 -1.81 9.46 12.09
C HIS A 112 -2.54 8.39 11.26
N ILE A 113 -1.98 7.17 11.19
CA ILE A 113 -2.58 6.02 10.52
C ILE A 113 -3.92 5.66 11.14
N TYR A 114 -4.00 5.57 12.46
CA TYR A 114 -5.24 5.30 13.17
C TYR A 114 -6.33 6.33 12.83
N HIS A 115 -5.98 7.61 12.83
CA HIS A 115 -6.93 8.66 12.46
C HIS A 115 -7.42 8.50 11.01
N VAL A 116 -6.52 8.27 10.06
CA VAL A 116 -6.86 8.03 8.64
C VAL A 116 -7.78 6.81 8.50
N LEU A 117 -7.43 5.68 9.11
CA LEU A 117 -8.24 4.47 9.08
C LEU A 117 -9.63 4.69 9.71
N SER A 118 -9.72 5.42 10.83
CA SER A 118 -11.00 5.73 11.48
C SER A 118 -11.93 6.58 10.61
N LEU A 119 -11.36 7.48 9.81
CA LEU A 119 -12.11 8.32 8.87
C LEU A 119 -12.57 7.52 7.67
N VAL A 120 -11.68 6.69 7.11
CA VAL A 120 -12.02 5.77 6.02
C VAL A 120 -13.10 4.79 6.46
N ALA A 121 -13.01 4.23 7.65
CA ALA A 121 -14.05 3.37 8.22
C ALA A 121 -15.40 4.09 8.33
N ARG A 122 -15.43 5.31 8.88
CA ARG A 122 -16.68 6.10 8.92
C ARG A 122 -17.24 6.37 7.52
N TRP A 123 -16.38 6.51 6.51
CA TRP A 123 -16.81 6.68 5.13
C TRP A 123 -17.31 5.41 4.47
N THR A 124 -16.70 4.26 4.75
CA THR A 124 -17.18 2.96 4.26
C THR A 124 -18.57 2.68 4.82
N TRP A 125 -18.81 3.02 6.08
CA TRP A 125 -20.11 2.80 6.73
C TRP A 125 -21.21 3.81 6.35
N SER A 126 -20.85 5.07 6.05
CA SER A 126 -21.84 6.13 5.77
C SER A 126 -22.37 6.18 4.33
N LYS A 127 -21.72 5.54 3.35
CA LYS A 127 -22.09 5.65 1.92
C LYS A 127 -22.23 4.28 1.27
N VAL A 128 -23.25 4.13 0.41
CA VAL A 128 -23.50 2.90 -0.36
C VAL A 128 -22.27 2.45 -1.16
N LEU A 129 -21.59 3.38 -1.85
CA LEU A 129 -20.33 3.11 -2.56
C LEU A 129 -19.21 2.61 -1.64
N GLY A 130 -19.17 3.10 -0.40
CA GLY A 130 -18.18 2.69 0.60
C GLY A 130 -18.43 1.27 1.11
N LYS A 131 -19.70 0.92 1.33
CA LYS A 131 -20.12 -0.45 1.68
C LYS A 131 -19.82 -1.43 0.55
N GLY A 132 -20.11 -1.05 -0.70
CA GLY A 132 -19.80 -1.86 -1.87
C GLY A 132 -18.29 -2.12 -2.02
N ALA A 133 -17.47 -1.07 -1.85
CA ALA A 133 -16.01 -1.23 -1.87
C ALA A 133 -15.51 -2.12 -0.72
N TYR A 134 -16.07 -1.98 0.48
CA TYR A 134 -15.73 -2.84 1.61
C TYR A 134 -16.09 -4.31 1.34
N LEU A 135 -17.28 -4.58 0.82
CA LEU A 135 -17.71 -5.93 0.45
C LEU A 135 -16.81 -6.55 -0.62
N ALA A 136 -16.40 -5.76 -1.63
CA ALA A 136 -15.47 -6.23 -2.66
C ALA A 136 -14.08 -6.55 -2.11
N VAL A 137 -13.55 -5.71 -1.21
CA VAL A 137 -12.25 -5.97 -0.56
C VAL A 137 -12.35 -7.18 0.38
N ALA A 138 -13.44 -7.29 1.14
CA ALA A 138 -13.69 -8.40 2.04
C ALA A 138 -13.88 -9.72 1.27
N SER A 139 -14.58 -9.72 0.13
CA SER A 139 -14.74 -10.94 -0.67
C SER A 139 -13.41 -11.42 -1.26
N ILE A 140 -12.59 -10.51 -1.77
CA ILE A 140 -11.23 -10.85 -2.25
C ILE A 140 -10.36 -11.36 -1.10
N ALA A 141 -10.39 -10.70 0.05
CA ALA A 141 -9.62 -11.12 1.23
C ALA A 141 -10.07 -12.49 1.74
N LEU A 142 -11.37 -12.78 1.73
CA LEU A 142 -11.93 -14.07 2.14
C LEU A 142 -11.51 -15.17 1.17
N TRP A 143 -11.56 -14.90 -0.14
CA TRP A 143 -11.15 -15.87 -1.15
C TRP A 143 -9.66 -16.21 -1.05
N LEU A 144 -8.80 -15.19 -0.86
CA LEU A 144 -7.37 -15.39 -0.63
C LEU A 144 -7.11 -16.15 0.68
N ALA A 145 -7.81 -15.82 1.75
CA ALA A 145 -7.67 -16.48 3.04
C ALA A 145 -8.10 -17.95 3.00
N HIS A 146 -9.15 -18.27 2.23
CA HIS A 146 -9.57 -19.65 2.02
C HIS A 146 -8.51 -20.44 1.26
N SER A 147 -7.96 -19.86 0.18
CA SER A 147 -6.87 -20.47 -0.57
C SER A 147 -5.60 -20.67 0.27
N ASP A 148 -5.26 -19.70 1.15
CA ASP A 148 -4.14 -19.86 2.09
C ASP A 148 -4.41 -20.97 3.11
N ALA A 149 -5.65 -21.11 3.59
CA ALA A 149 -6.06 -22.17 4.53
C ALA A 149 -5.96 -23.56 3.88
N GLU A 150 -6.48 -23.74 2.67
CA GLU A 150 -6.36 -24.99 1.92
C GLU A 150 -4.89 -25.38 1.70
N ARG A 151 -4.05 -24.41 1.33
CA ARG A 151 -2.60 -24.63 1.19
C ARG A 151 -1.96 -25.02 2.52
N LEU A 152 -2.35 -24.40 3.62
CA LEU A 152 -1.85 -24.76 4.95
C LEU A 152 -2.19 -26.22 5.27
N VAL A 153 -3.44 -26.65 5.06
CA VAL A 153 -3.84 -28.06 5.27
C VAL A 153 -2.97 -28.98 4.43
N LEU A 154 -2.88 -28.73 3.12
CA LEU A 154 -2.08 -29.55 2.21
C LEU A 154 -0.60 -29.62 2.63
N THR A 155 -0.03 -28.52 3.12
CA THR A 155 1.36 -28.51 3.59
C THR A 155 1.57 -29.24 4.91
N LEU A 156 0.56 -29.31 5.78
CA LEU A 156 0.64 -29.97 7.08
C LEU A 156 0.32 -31.46 6.99
N THR A 157 -0.79 -31.82 6.32
CA THR A 157 -1.34 -33.19 6.32
C THR A 157 -1.04 -33.97 5.04
N HIS A 158 -0.59 -33.30 3.98
CA HIS A 158 -0.43 -33.87 2.63
C HIS A 158 -1.73 -34.41 2.01
N GLU A 159 -2.89 -33.99 2.55
CA GLU A 159 -4.22 -34.42 2.14
C GLU A 159 -5.08 -33.21 1.74
N THR A 160 -6.19 -33.47 1.05
CA THR A 160 -7.12 -32.42 0.62
C THR A 160 -7.87 -31.81 1.80
N ALA A 161 -8.24 -30.53 1.67
CA ALA A 161 -8.86 -29.75 2.74
C ALA A 161 -10.30 -30.21 3.09
N ASP A 162 -10.93 -31.00 2.22
CA ASP A 162 -12.30 -31.51 2.39
C ASP A 162 -12.45 -32.40 3.64
N HIS A 163 -11.41 -33.18 3.95
CA HIS A 163 -11.37 -34.04 5.13
C HIS A 163 -11.23 -33.27 6.45
N PHE A 164 -10.82 -32.00 6.39
CA PHE A 164 -10.50 -31.16 7.54
C PHE A 164 -11.30 -29.85 7.54
N SER A 165 -12.55 -29.88 7.06
CA SER A 165 -13.40 -28.69 6.86
C SER A 165 -13.51 -27.75 8.08
N SER A 166 -13.60 -28.30 9.30
CA SER A 166 -13.66 -27.51 10.54
C SER A 166 -12.37 -26.72 10.81
N PHE A 167 -11.21 -27.35 10.57
CA PHE A 167 -9.92 -26.69 10.70
C PHE A 167 -9.68 -25.68 9.56
N THR A 168 -10.07 -26.02 8.33
CA THR A 168 -10.00 -25.12 7.17
C THR A 168 -10.84 -23.86 7.40
N GLY A 169 -12.05 -23.99 7.97
CA GLY A 169 -12.88 -22.85 8.34
C GLY A 169 -12.25 -21.95 9.42
N LEU A 170 -11.68 -22.55 10.47
CA LEU A 170 -11.00 -21.81 11.54
C LEU A 170 -9.75 -21.07 11.02
N SER A 171 -8.89 -21.75 10.28
CA SER A 171 -7.68 -21.15 9.70
C SER A 171 -8.01 -20.06 8.67
N ALA A 172 -9.05 -20.25 7.84
CA ALA A 172 -9.53 -19.22 6.92
C ALA A 172 -9.98 -17.95 7.65
N SER A 173 -10.61 -18.07 8.83
CA SER A 173 -11.02 -16.89 9.63
C SER A 173 -9.82 -16.08 10.14
N VAL A 174 -8.75 -16.76 10.57
CA VAL A 174 -7.51 -16.12 11.05
C VAL A 174 -6.77 -15.47 9.88
N PHE A 175 -6.65 -16.17 8.76
CA PHE A 175 -6.03 -15.61 7.55
C PHE A 175 -6.84 -14.46 6.95
N PHE A 176 -8.16 -14.50 7.06
CA PHE A 176 -9.02 -13.39 6.63
C PHE A 176 -8.70 -12.10 7.40
N ALA A 177 -8.53 -12.17 8.73
CA ALA A 177 -8.12 -11.03 9.52
C ALA A 177 -6.74 -10.49 9.08
N LEU A 178 -5.78 -11.37 8.84
CA LEU A 178 -4.43 -11.00 8.35
C LEU A 178 -4.48 -10.35 6.95
N ARG A 179 -5.30 -10.88 6.04
CA ARG A 179 -5.50 -10.31 4.69
C ARG A 179 -6.23 -8.96 4.73
N LEU A 180 -7.15 -8.75 5.67
CA LEU A 180 -7.75 -7.43 5.91
C LEU A 180 -6.73 -6.40 6.40
N VAL A 181 -5.80 -6.79 7.29
CA VAL A 181 -4.69 -5.92 7.72
C VAL A 181 -3.80 -5.58 6.53
N GLN A 182 -3.50 -6.56 5.66
CA GLN A 182 -2.73 -6.32 4.44
C GLN A 182 -3.43 -5.35 3.47
N ALA A 183 -4.75 -5.47 3.31
CA ALA A 183 -5.55 -4.54 2.51
C ALA A 183 -5.54 -3.11 3.09
N ALA A 184 -5.56 -2.97 4.41
CA ALA A 184 -5.37 -1.67 5.07
C ALA A 184 -3.96 -1.10 4.79
N GLY A 185 -2.92 -1.95 4.79
CA GLY A 185 -1.57 -1.58 4.36
C GLY A 185 -1.52 -1.04 2.93
N LEU A 186 -2.15 -1.73 1.97
CA LEU A 186 -2.26 -1.28 0.57
C LEU A 186 -2.95 0.08 0.45
N MET A 187 -4.04 0.30 1.21
CA MET A 187 -4.73 1.59 1.24
C MET A 187 -3.85 2.71 1.77
N LEU A 188 -2.99 2.44 2.76
CA LEU A 188 -2.02 3.41 3.27
C LEU A 188 -0.93 3.73 2.24
N VAL A 189 -0.46 2.75 1.47
CA VAL A 189 0.48 2.97 0.36
C VAL A 189 -0.16 3.86 -0.71
N ALA A 190 -1.40 3.57 -1.11
CA ALA A 190 -2.12 4.41 -2.07
C ALA A 190 -2.30 5.85 -1.55
N PHE A 191 -2.61 6.01 -0.26
CA PHE A 191 -2.71 7.31 0.39
C PHE A 191 -1.35 8.04 0.41
N PHE A 192 -0.25 7.33 0.71
CA PHE A 192 1.10 7.86 0.66
C PHE A 192 1.48 8.36 -0.73
N VAL A 193 1.24 7.55 -1.77
CA VAL A 193 1.51 7.91 -3.17
C VAL A 193 0.75 9.19 -3.54
N PHE A 194 -0.53 9.27 -3.17
CA PHE A 194 -1.32 10.47 -3.37
C PHE A 194 -0.69 11.68 -2.67
N GLN A 195 -0.34 11.56 -1.39
CA GLN A 195 0.28 12.63 -0.62
C GLN A 195 1.63 13.09 -1.20
N LEU A 196 2.43 12.15 -1.70
CA LEU A 196 3.71 12.42 -2.34
C LEU A 196 3.53 13.18 -3.67
N VAL A 197 2.59 12.76 -4.52
CA VAL A 197 2.23 13.50 -5.75
C VAL A 197 1.80 14.93 -5.44
N PHE A 198 1.00 15.13 -4.39
CA PHE A 198 0.60 16.48 -3.97
C PHE A 198 1.76 17.33 -3.43
N LEU A 199 2.70 16.71 -2.73
CA LEU A 199 3.90 17.37 -2.21
C LEU A 199 4.84 17.77 -3.35
N VAL A 200 5.22 16.82 -4.21
CA VAL A 200 6.11 17.06 -5.35
C VAL A 200 5.48 18.07 -6.31
N GLY A 201 4.19 17.93 -6.63
CA GLY A 201 3.47 18.91 -7.44
C GLY A 201 3.49 20.31 -6.82
N SER A 202 3.38 20.44 -5.49
CA SER A 202 3.49 21.75 -4.84
C SER A 202 4.88 22.37 -4.96
N MET A 203 5.94 21.56 -4.85
CA MET A 203 7.31 22.05 -4.96
C MET A 203 7.64 22.47 -6.39
N ILE A 204 7.25 21.67 -7.38
CA ILE A 204 7.46 22.00 -8.81
C ILE A 204 6.78 23.33 -9.15
N ILE A 205 5.52 23.54 -8.70
CA ILE A 205 4.81 24.81 -8.95
C ILE A 205 5.53 25.98 -8.29
N GLN A 206 6.04 25.82 -7.06
CA GLN A 206 6.77 26.87 -6.35
C GLN A 206 8.13 27.17 -7.00
N HIS A 207 8.83 26.16 -7.47
CA HIS A 207 10.14 26.32 -8.12
C HIS A 207 9.99 26.91 -9.53
N ALA A 208 9.02 26.44 -10.31
CA ALA A 208 8.68 27.01 -11.61
C ALA A 208 8.23 28.46 -11.52
N ALA A 209 7.45 28.82 -10.48
CA ALA A 209 7.05 30.20 -10.21
C ALA A 209 8.23 31.14 -9.91
N ASN A 210 9.31 30.63 -9.31
CA ASN A 210 10.47 31.42 -8.93
C ASN A 210 11.55 31.50 -10.02
N GLN A 211 11.70 30.46 -10.85
CA GLN A 211 12.81 30.38 -11.82
C GLN A 211 12.39 30.59 -13.27
N VAL A 212 11.13 30.33 -13.62
CA VAL A 212 10.72 30.20 -15.02
C VAL A 212 9.72 31.30 -15.39
N ARG A 213 10.16 32.29 -16.18
CA ARG A 213 9.32 33.37 -16.76
C ARG A 213 8.14 32.87 -17.64
N ILE A 214 8.02 31.56 -17.85
CA ILE A 214 6.95 30.92 -18.64
C ILE A 214 5.57 31.12 -18.00
N PHE A 215 5.49 31.21 -16.68
CA PHE A 215 4.25 31.62 -16.01
C PHE A 215 4.33 33.11 -15.68
N SER A 216 3.33 33.88 -16.11
CA SER A 216 3.16 35.24 -15.59
C SER A 216 3.06 35.17 -14.06
N THR A 217 3.63 36.14 -13.36
CA THR A 217 3.60 36.23 -11.89
C THR A 217 2.18 36.01 -11.34
N HIS A 218 1.18 36.55 -12.04
CA HIS A 218 -0.25 36.36 -11.73
C HIS A 218 -0.77 34.94 -12.00
N GLY A 219 -0.27 34.26 -13.04
CA GLY A 219 -0.62 32.87 -13.36
C GLY A 219 -0.04 31.89 -12.33
N ALA A 220 1.23 32.09 -11.97
CA ALA A 220 1.90 31.34 -10.92
C ALA A 220 1.22 31.54 -9.55
N GLU A 221 0.88 32.78 -9.21
CA GLU A 221 0.17 33.08 -7.96
C GLU A 221 -1.22 32.43 -7.92
N ARG A 222 -2.02 32.53 -9.00
CA ARG A 222 -3.31 31.82 -9.09
C ARG A 222 -3.14 30.31 -8.96
N MET A 223 -2.10 29.73 -9.57
CA MET A 223 -1.85 28.30 -9.51
C MET A 223 -1.46 27.88 -8.09
N THR A 224 -0.60 28.63 -7.39
CA THR A 224 -0.24 28.35 -5.99
C THR A 224 -1.42 28.52 -5.02
N VAL A 225 -2.29 29.51 -5.23
CA VAL A 225 -3.51 29.71 -4.45
C VAL A 225 -4.51 28.57 -4.70
N THR A 226 -4.67 28.17 -5.96
CA THR A 226 -5.54 27.04 -6.34
C THR A 226 -5.03 25.74 -5.71
N TRP A 227 -3.72 25.52 -5.75
CA TRP A 227 -3.07 24.36 -5.14
C TRP A 227 -3.15 24.35 -3.60
N ARG A 228 -2.96 25.51 -2.95
CA ARG A 228 -3.15 25.65 -1.49
C ARG A 228 -4.60 25.45 -1.08
N ARG A 229 -5.56 25.96 -1.87
CA ARG A 229 -7.00 25.75 -1.64
C ARG A 229 -7.39 24.28 -1.83
N LEU A 230 -6.75 23.60 -2.77
CA LEU A 230 -6.88 22.15 -2.99
C LEU A 230 -6.35 21.38 -1.78
N ARG A 231 -5.09 21.61 -1.36
CA ARG A 231 -4.42 20.83 -0.30
C ARG A 231 -4.89 21.15 1.12
N PHE A 232 -5.08 22.43 1.46
CA PHE A 232 -5.36 22.88 2.83
C PHE A 232 -6.73 23.53 3.00
N GLY A 233 -7.45 23.81 1.91
CA GLY A 233 -8.76 24.45 1.97
C GLY A 233 -8.76 25.96 2.23
N LEU A 234 -7.59 26.58 2.26
CA LEU A 234 -7.43 28.02 2.51
C LEU A 234 -8.02 28.84 1.35
N LYS A 235 -8.82 29.86 1.69
CA LYS A 235 -9.47 30.75 0.71
C LYS A 235 -8.57 31.88 0.22
N LYS A 236 -7.56 32.29 0.99
CA LYS A 236 -6.63 33.40 0.71
C LYS A 236 -5.16 33.03 0.97
N THR A 237 -4.27 33.80 0.37
CA THR A 237 -2.82 33.89 0.62
C THR A 237 -2.54 34.45 2.02
N GLU A 238 -3.01 33.80 3.08
CA GLU A 238 -2.63 34.22 4.43
C GLU A 238 -1.11 34.07 4.61
N PRO A 239 -0.41 35.08 5.15
CA PRO A 239 0.96 34.96 5.61
C PRO A 239 0.98 34.09 6.86
N ASP A 240 0.81 32.79 6.65
CA ASP A 240 0.74 31.80 7.71
C ASP A 240 2.17 31.63 8.30
N GLY A 241 2.44 32.22 9.47
CA GLY A 241 3.72 32.08 10.19
C GLY A 241 4.09 30.63 10.51
N ARG A 242 3.12 29.70 10.38
CA ARG A 242 3.31 28.25 10.52
C ARG A 242 3.73 27.54 9.22
N LYS A 243 4.03 28.27 8.13
CA LYS A 243 4.43 27.69 6.82
C LYS A 243 5.61 26.72 6.94
N ARG A 244 6.68 27.10 7.65
CA ARG A 244 7.88 26.26 7.82
C ARG A 244 7.57 24.97 8.59
N LEU A 245 6.92 25.08 9.75
CA LEU A 245 6.55 23.91 10.55
C LEU A 245 5.62 22.96 9.79
N ARG A 246 4.62 23.50 9.07
CA ARG A 246 3.70 22.69 8.27
C ARG A 246 4.38 22.01 7.06
N GLN A 247 5.38 22.65 6.45
CA GLN A 247 6.20 22.04 5.40
C GLN A 247 7.06 20.91 5.93
N VAL A 248 7.70 21.10 7.09
CA VAL A 248 8.52 20.05 7.73
C VAL A 248 7.67 18.86 8.14
N ILE A 249 6.51 19.08 8.77
CA ILE A 249 5.55 18.01 9.09
C ILE A 249 5.09 17.28 7.81
N ALA A 250 4.84 18.03 6.72
CA ALA A 250 4.44 17.44 5.45
C ALA A 250 5.53 16.60 4.77
N MET A 251 6.82 16.82 5.10
CA MET A 251 7.94 15.98 4.68
C MET A 251 8.15 14.78 5.62
N LEU A 252 7.96 14.96 6.94
CA LEU A 252 8.18 13.89 7.93
C LEU A 252 7.05 12.84 7.95
N ALA A 253 5.81 13.28 7.73
CA ALA A 253 4.63 12.41 7.73
C ALA A 253 4.75 11.23 6.74
N PRO A 254 5.17 11.42 5.47
CA PRO A 254 5.40 10.30 4.56
C PRO A 254 6.47 9.32 5.07
N CYS A 255 7.59 9.80 5.63
CA CYS A 255 8.66 8.94 6.14
C CYS A 255 8.16 8.02 7.27
N GLY A 256 7.40 8.57 8.22
CA GLY A 256 6.82 7.77 9.32
C GLY A 256 5.75 6.76 8.84
N MET A 257 5.00 7.09 7.78
CA MET A 257 3.99 6.20 7.23
C MET A 257 4.58 5.00 6.48
N VAL A 258 5.72 5.18 5.78
CA VAL A 258 6.42 4.07 5.10
C VAL A 258 6.83 2.99 6.09
N PHE A 259 7.33 3.38 7.26
CA PHE A 259 7.73 2.44 8.32
C PHE A 259 6.61 1.47 8.69
N TRP A 260 5.39 1.98 8.90
CA TRP A 260 4.24 1.16 9.24
C TRP A 260 3.61 0.46 8.03
N ALA A 261 3.63 1.08 6.85
CA ALA A 261 3.07 0.49 5.63
C ALA A 261 3.78 -0.83 5.27
N ILE A 262 5.11 -0.88 5.41
CA ILE A 262 5.89 -2.09 5.16
C ILE A 262 5.49 -3.21 6.14
N ALA A 263 5.41 -2.90 7.44
CA ALA A 263 5.02 -3.88 8.45
C ALA A 263 3.60 -4.41 8.25
N LEU A 264 2.65 -3.56 7.87
CA LEU A 264 1.26 -3.97 7.59
C LEU A 264 1.12 -4.77 6.30
N LEU A 265 1.98 -4.52 5.31
CA LEU A 265 1.95 -5.24 4.03
C LEU A 265 2.67 -6.60 4.09
N MET A 266 3.85 -6.63 4.70
CA MET A 266 4.76 -7.78 4.74
C MET A 266 4.60 -8.63 6.00
N GLY A 267 4.17 -8.03 7.12
CA GLY A 267 3.97 -8.74 8.39
C GLY A 267 3.02 -9.93 8.25
N PRO A 268 1.82 -9.76 7.67
CA PRO A 268 0.89 -10.87 7.42
C PRO A 268 1.51 -12.01 6.60
N THR A 269 2.25 -11.70 5.53
CA THR A 269 2.89 -12.72 4.69
C THR A 269 3.99 -13.47 5.42
N TYR A 270 4.79 -12.78 6.24
CA TYR A 270 5.81 -13.41 7.07
C TYR A 270 5.19 -14.29 8.16
N LEU A 271 4.12 -13.82 8.81
CA LEU A 271 3.42 -14.58 9.83
C LEU A 271 2.85 -15.88 9.22
N ILE A 272 2.11 -15.80 8.11
CA ILE A 272 1.54 -16.98 7.43
C ILE A 272 2.62 -18.01 7.01
N GLY A 273 3.80 -17.53 6.60
CA GLY A 273 4.91 -18.38 6.16
C GLY A 273 5.80 -18.91 7.29
N SER A 274 5.65 -18.42 8.51
CA SER A 274 6.58 -18.70 9.61
C SER A 274 6.46 -20.13 10.15
N ILE A 275 7.59 -20.67 10.63
CA ILE A 275 7.61 -21.99 11.28
C ILE A 275 6.75 -21.98 12.55
N GLU A 276 6.77 -20.89 13.32
CA GLU A 276 5.99 -20.75 14.56
C GLU A 276 4.48 -20.82 14.33
N THR A 277 3.98 -20.19 13.26
CA THR A 277 2.54 -20.34 12.94
C THR A 277 2.21 -21.75 12.51
N ARG A 278 3.07 -22.41 11.72
CA ARG A 278 2.86 -23.82 11.33
C ARG A 278 2.82 -24.74 12.55
N THR A 279 3.71 -24.56 13.52
CA THR A 279 3.68 -25.36 14.76
C THR A 279 2.41 -25.08 15.54
N LEU A 280 2.01 -23.82 15.76
CA LEU A 280 0.76 -23.48 16.43
C LEU A 280 -0.47 -24.07 15.73
N PHE A 281 -0.55 -23.97 14.40
CA PHE A 281 -1.64 -24.53 13.62
C PHE A 281 -1.65 -26.06 13.67
N SER A 282 -0.49 -26.74 13.76
CA SER A 282 -0.45 -28.19 13.97
C SER A 282 -1.09 -28.62 15.29
N HIS A 283 -0.87 -27.86 16.38
CA HIS A 283 -1.53 -28.10 17.67
C HIS A 283 -3.04 -27.90 17.60
N VAL A 284 -3.48 -26.84 16.91
CA VAL A 284 -4.90 -26.54 16.72
C VAL A 284 -5.57 -27.63 15.87
N LEU A 285 -4.92 -28.08 14.80
CA LEU A 285 -5.41 -29.16 13.95
C LEU A 285 -5.63 -30.44 14.78
N VAL A 286 -4.64 -30.87 15.57
CA VAL A 286 -4.78 -32.02 16.45
C VAL A 286 -5.95 -31.86 17.44
N ARG A 287 -6.08 -30.71 18.09
CA ARG A 287 -7.16 -30.47 19.07
C ARG A 287 -8.56 -30.41 18.46
N THR A 288 -8.67 -30.04 17.19
CA THR A 288 -9.98 -29.81 16.55
C THR A 288 -10.48 -31.03 15.78
N THR A 289 -9.59 -31.80 15.15
CA THR A 289 -9.99 -32.89 14.24
C THR A 289 -9.50 -34.27 14.65
N TYR A 290 -8.45 -34.38 15.49
CA TYR A 290 -7.90 -35.67 15.89
C TYR A 290 -8.48 -36.12 17.22
N SER A 291 -8.81 -37.39 17.30
CA SER A 291 -9.32 -38.01 18.53
C SER A 291 -8.48 -39.23 18.90
N ALA A 292 -8.46 -39.55 20.20
CA ALA A 292 -7.81 -40.76 20.70
C ALA A 292 -8.65 -42.03 20.47
N ALA A 293 -9.86 -41.89 19.91
CA ALA A 293 -10.74 -43.01 19.60
C ALA A 293 -10.31 -43.66 18.27
N SER A 294 -10.44 -44.99 18.17
CA SER A 294 -10.09 -45.75 16.97
C SER A 294 -10.90 -45.24 15.76
N ALA A 295 -10.24 -44.58 14.82
CA ALA A 295 -10.85 -44.08 13.59
C ALA A 295 -11.01 -45.18 12.52
N CYS A 296 -10.19 -46.24 12.57
CA CYS A 296 -10.33 -47.43 11.72
C CYS A 296 -11.31 -48.44 12.33
N ARG A 297 -12.16 -49.05 11.49
CA ARG A 297 -13.13 -50.07 11.91
C ARG A 297 -12.39 -51.37 12.27
N GLY A 298 -12.28 -51.69 13.56
CA GLY A 298 -11.71 -52.96 14.03
C GLY A 298 -10.20 -52.97 14.31
N ASP A 299 -9.52 -51.81 14.27
CA ASP A 299 -8.12 -51.67 14.70
C ASP A 299 -8.06 -50.85 16.00
N SER A 300 -7.56 -51.42 17.08
CA SER A 300 -7.53 -50.82 18.43
C SER A 300 -6.16 -50.21 18.76
N ARG A 301 -5.57 -49.47 17.81
CA ARG A 301 -4.31 -48.76 18.05
C ARG A 301 -4.56 -47.53 18.90
N ALA A 302 -3.75 -47.37 19.94
CA ALA A 302 -3.69 -46.14 20.72
C ALA A 302 -2.90 -45.09 19.93
N GLY A 303 -3.50 -43.92 19.69
CA GLY A 303 -2.90 -42.84 18.93
C GLY A 303 -3.90 -41.73 18.64
N LEU A 304 -3.43 -40.62 18.07
CA LEU A 304 -4.26 -39.51 17.64
C LEU A 304 -4.59 -39.69 16.15
N PHE A 305 -5.85 -39.99 15.85
CA PHE A 305 -6.28 -40.30 14.49
C PHE A 305 -7.41 -39.37 14.03
N ALA A 306 -7.39 -39.06 12.74
CA ALA A 306 -8.48 -38.43 12.00
C ALA A 306 -8.85 -39.31 10.79
N ARG A 307 -10.15 -39.49 10.54
CA ARG A 307 -10.64 -40.33 9.44
C ARG A 307 -10.54 -39.58 8.11
N ILE A 308 -9.83 -40.14 7.14
CA ILE A 308 -9.74 -39.60 5.77
C ILE A 308 -10.70 -40.37 4.86
N GLY A 309 -10.75 -41.70 4.99
CA GLY A 309 -11.64 -42.57 4.22
C GLY A 309 -12.05 -43.83 4.98
N ASP A 310 -12.52 -44.84 4.25
CA ASP A 310 -12.85 -46.14 4.83
C ASP A 310 -11.61 -47.01 5.06
N ASP A 311 -10.57 -46.84 4.23
CA ASP A 311 -9.34 -47.65 4.24
C ASP A 311 -8.09 -46.88 4.72
N SER A 312 -8.20 -45.59 5.04
CA SER A 312 -7.08 -44.75 5.45
C SER A 312 -7.42 -43.74 6.56
N VAL A 313 -6.46 -43.54 7.45
CA VAL A 313 -6.52 -42.58 8.55
C VAL A 313 -5.28 -41.69 8.55
N SER A 314 -5.46 -40.44 8.98
CA SER A 314 -4.35 -39.56 9.30
C SER A 314 -3.93 -39.82 10.74
N GLU A 315 -2.66 -40.12 10.96
CA GLU A 315 -2.05 -40.22 12.28
C GLU A 315 -1.26 -38.95 12.59
N ALA A 316 -1.44 -38.39 13.78
CA ALA A 316 -0.65 -37.27 14.28
C ALA A 316 0.41 -37.76 15.27
N VAL A 317 1.69 -37.60 14.91
CA VAL A 317 2.84 -37.95 15.75
C VAL A 317 3.50 -36.66 16.25
N LYS A 318 3.74 -36.56 17.56
CA LYS A 318 4.44 -35.40 18.13
C LYS A 318 5.92 -35.47 17.77
N ASP A 319 6.44 -34.42 17.12
CA ASP A 319 7.85 -34.29 16.76
C ASP A 319 8.38 -32.94 17.27
N GLY A 320 9.28 -32.99 18.26
CA GLY A 320 9.75 -31.81 18.98
C GLY A 320 8.62 -30.95 19.56
N TYR A 321 8.52 -29.71 19.08
CA TYR A 321 7.53 -28.72 19.52
C TYR A 321 6.22 -28.73 18.71
N GLY A 322 6.10 -29.56 17.67
CA GLY A 322 4.93 -29.61 16.78
C GLY A 322 4.37 -31.02 16.59
N TYR A 323 3.45 -31.14 15.65
CA TYR A 323 2.93 -32.42 15.18
C TYR A 323 3.25 -32.64 13.70
N VAL A 324 3.65 -33.85 13.37
CA VAL A 324 3.84 -34.34 12.01
C VAL A 324 2.71 -35.32 11.71
N PHE A 325 2.11 -35.16 10.53
CA PHE A 325 0.96 -35.94 10.11
C PHE A 325 1.39 -36.96 9.07
N ARG A 326 0.87 -38.18 9.16
CA ARG A 326 1.14 -39.28 8.23
C ARG A 326 -0.16 -39.97 7.86
N THR A 327 -0.34 -40.30 6.59
CA THR A 327 -1.46 -41.13 6.15
C THR A 327 -1.08 -42.61 6.34
N VAL A 328 -1.90 -43.34 7.08
CA VAL A 328 -1.71 -44.76 7.40
C VAL A 328 -2.91 -45.54 6.90
N SER A 329 -2.67 -46.67 6.21
CA SER A 329 -3.74 -47.57 5.80
C SER A 329 -4.31 -48.34 7.00
N CYS A 330 -5.64 -48.40 7.08
CA CYS A 330 -6.32 -49.33 7.97
C CYS A 330 -6.03 -50.75 7.46
N LYS A 331 -5.54 -51.66 8.31
CA LYS A 331 -5.35 -53.05 7.88
C LYS A 331 -6.72 -53.65 7.55
N ALA A 332 -6.93 -54.04 6.30
CA ALA A 332 -8.03 -54.93 5.93
C ALA A 332 -7.83 -56.25 6.68
N LYS A 333 -8.87 -56.71 7.37
CA LYS A 333 -8.87 -57.99 8.06
C LYS A 333 -9.08 -59.12 7.07
#